data_AF-A0A3D4Q9R6-F1
#
_entry.id   AF-A0A3D4Q9R6-F1
#
_cell.length_a   1.000
_cell.length_b   1.000
_cell.length_c   1.000
_cell.angle_alpha   90.00
_cell.angle_beta   90.00
_cell.angle_gamma   90.00
#
_symmetry.space_group_name_H-M   'P 1'
#
loop_
_entity.id
_entity.type
_entity.pdbx_description
1 polymer ?
#
loop_
_entity_poly.entity_id
_entity_poly.type
_entity_poly.pdbx_seq_one_letter_code
_entity_poly.pdbx_strand_id
1 'polypeptide(L)'
;HTGFKGSWLALMLHRLGAEVYGYALEPPTEPALFQLLQLEKDIHSEIGDIRDFPHLQRFFETARPEIVLHLAAQPIVRTSYLYPRET
;
A
#
# COMPACT_ATOMS: atom_id res chain seq x y z
N HIS A 1 -0.69 -1.26 -0.56
CA HIS A 1 -0.89 -2.63 -1.11
C HIS A 1 -0.84 -3.73 -0.05
N THR A 2 -0.19 -3.52 1.11
CA THR A 2 0.01 -4.55 2.15
C THR A 2 -1.24 -4.90 2.99
N GLY A 3 -2.22 -4.00 3.08
CA GLY A 3 -3.51 -4.26 3.76
C GLY A 3 -4.54 -5.00 2.90
N PHE A 4 -5.62 -5.51 3.52
CA PHE A 4 -6.61 -6.39 2.89
C PHE A 4 -7.15 -5.90 1.52
N LYS A 5 -7.74 -4.70 1.47
CA LYS A 5 -8.26 -4.13 0.21
C LYS A 5 -7.15 -3.87 -0.80
N GLY A 6 -6.00 -3.40 -0.31
CA GLY A 6 -4.83 -3.09 -1.13
C GLY A 6 -4.26 -4.32 -1.82
N SER A 7 -4.23 -5.47 -1.14
CA SER A 7 -3.70 -6.71 -1.71
C SER A 7 -4.61 -7.26 -2.80
N TRP A 8 -5.93 -7.30 -2.56
CA TRP A 8 -6.88 -7.72 -3.60
C TRP A 8 -6.85 -6.83 -4.83
N LEU A 9 -6.82 -5.50 -4.63
CA LEU A 9 -6.76 -4.55 -5.74
C LEU A 9 -5.46 -4.68 -6.54
N ALA A 10 -4.31 -4.80 -5.85
CA ALA A 10 -3.02 -4.98 -6.51
C ALA A 10 -2.98 -6.26 -7.35
N LEU A 11 -3.47 -7.38 -6.81
CA LEU A 11 -3.59 -8.63 -7.55
C LEU A 11 -4.48 -8.47 -8.79
N MET A 12 -5.65 -7.85 -8.64
CA MET A 12 -6.59 -7.66 -9.73
C MET A 12 -5.97 -6.81 -10.85
N LEU A 13 -5.34 -5.69 -10.51
CA LEU A 13 -4.70 -4.80 -11.48
C LEU A 13 -3.56 -5.51 -12.22
N HIS A 14 -2.70 -6.23 -11.50
CA HIS A 14 -1.64 -7.04 -12.09
C HIS A 14 -2.21 -8.08 -13.06
N ARG A 15 -3.27 -8.79 -12.68
CA ARG A 15 -3.95 -9.79 -13.53
C ARG A 15 -4.60 -9.19 -14.78
N LEU A 16 -4.98 -7.91 -14.73
CA LEU A 16 -5.48 -7.16 -15.87
C LEU A 16 -4.36 -6.58 -16.76
N GLY A 17 -3.09 -6.84 -16.44
CA GLY A 17 -1.92 -6.43 -17.22
C GLY A 17 -1.36 -5.06 -16.83
N ALA A 18 -1.79 -4.48 -15.71
CA ALA A 18 -1.22 -3.23 -15.23
C ALA A 18 0.16 -3.48 -14.59
N GLU A 19 1.10 -2.54 -14.79
CA GLU A 19 2.31 -2.44 -14.00
C GLU A 19 1.95 -1.79 -12.64
N VAL A 20 2.07 -2.55 -11.56
CA VAL A 20 1.57 -2.12 -10.24
C VAL A 20 2.73 -1.72 -9.34
N TYR A 21 2.61 -0.52 -8.78
CA TYR A 21 3.50 0.03 -7.76
C TYR A 21 2.72 0.22 -6.46
N GLY A 22 3.20 -0.39 -5.38
CA GLY A 22 2.62 -0.32 -4.05
C GLY A 22 3.53 0.41 -3.07
N TYR A 23 2.98 1.40 -2.37
CA TYR A 23 3.64 2.10 -1.27
C TYR A 23 2.77 1.97 -0.01
N ALA A 24 3.29 1.37 1.05
CA ALA A 24 2.56 1.19 2.30
C ALA A 24 3.52 0.86 3.46
N LEU A 25 3.04 0.95 4.69
CA LEU A 25 3.72 0.34 5.83
C LEU A 25 3.72 -1.19 5.73
N GLU A 26 4.51 -1.83 6.60
CA GLU A 26 4.52 -3.28 6.78
C GLU A 26 3.11 -3.86 6.94
N PRO A 27 2.86 -5.11 6.50
CA PRO A 27 1.55 -5.73 6.65
C PRO A 27 1.08 -5.72 8.12
N PRO A 28 -0.18 -5.35 8.39
CA PRO A 28 -0.64 -5.08 9.75
C PRO A 28 -0.98 -6.35 10.56
N THR A 29 -0.88 -7.55 9.97
CA THR A 29 -1.34 -8.81 10.56
C THR A 29 -0.44 -9.98 10.14
N GLU A 30 -0.41 -11.04 10.95
CA GLU A 30 0.21 -12.31 10.57
C GLU A 30 -0.80 -13.47 10.71
N PRO A 31 -1.06 -14.25 9.63
CA PRO A 31 -0.57 -14.03 8.26
C PRO A 31 -1.26 -12.84 7.59
N ALA A 32 -0.53 -12.11 6.74
CA ALA A 32 -1.12 -11.08 5.89
C ALA A 32 -1.56 -11.64 4.53
N LEU A 33 -2.69 -11.15 3.99
CA LEU A 33 -3.12 -11.50 2.64
C LEU A 33 -2.05 -11.21 1.58
N PHE A 34 -1.32 -10.11 1.72
CA PHE A 34 -0.18 -9.75 0.87
C PHE A 34 0.85 -10.89 0.77
N GLN A 35 1.22 -11.50 1.91
CA GLN A 35 2.19 -12.60 1.98
C GLN A 35 1.60 -13.89 1.41
N LEU A 36 0.34 -14.20 1.76
CA LEU A 36 -0.36 -15.40 1.26
C LEU A 36 -0.48 -15.44 -0.27
N LEU A 37 -0.68 -14.26 -0.88
CA LEU A 37 -0.75 -14.10 -2.33
C LEU A 37 0.63 -14.01 -3.00
N GLN A 38 1.72 -13.95 -2.23
CA GLN A 38 3.10 -13.76 -2.72
C GLN A 38 3.27 -12.52 -3.61
N LEU A 39 2.51 -11.45 -3.33
CA LEU A 39 2.43 -10.27 -4.22
C LEU A 39 3.76 -9.54 -4.41
N GLU A 40 4.70 -9.66 -3.48
CA GLU A 40 6.05 -9.10 -3.61
C GLU A 40 6.76 -9.56 -4.91
N LYS A 41 6.40 -10.73 -5.45
CA LYS A 41 6.97 -11.25 -6.70
C LYS A 41 6.32 -10.67 -7.96
N ASP A 42 5.10 -10.17 -7.85
CA ASP A 42 4.25 -9.81 -8.98
C ASP A 42 4.17 -8.28 -9.20
N ILE A 43 4.48 -7.49 -8.16
CA ILE A 43 4.35 -6.03 -8.18
C ILE A 43 5.61 -5.36 -7.60
N HIS A 44 5.82 -4.10 -7.94
CA HIS A 44 6.82 -3.27 -7.27
C HIS A 44 6.29 -2.86 -5.89
N SER A 45 6.95 -3.32 -4.83
CA SER A 45 6.53 -3.12 -3.44
C SER A 45 7.57 -2.28 -2.70
N GLU A 46 7.17 -1.11 -2.23
CA GLU A 46 7.98 -0.25 -1.36
C GLU A 46 7.33 -0.16 0.02
N ILE A 47 8.14 -0.37 1.06
CA ILE A 47 7.73 -0.13 2.43
C ILE A 47 8.07 1.31 2.81
N GLY A 48 7.05 2.08 3.19
CA GLY A 48 7.23 3.48 3.56
C GLY A 48 5.98 4.12 4.16
N ASP A 49 6.19 5.22 4.88
CA ASP A 49 5.13 5.99 5.51
C ASP A 49 4.73 7.16 4.59
N ILE A 50 3.45 7.27 4.26
CA ILE A 50 2.93 8.35 3.42
C ILE A 50 3.14 9.75 4.02
N ARG A 51 3.42 9.83 5.33
CA ARG A 51 3.77 11.07 6.03
C ARG A 51 5.20 11.53 5.76
N ASP A 52 6.08 10.64 5.27
CA ASP A 52 7.42 10.99 4.80
C ASP A 52 7.34 11.48 3.33
N PHE A 53 7.07 12.77 3.18
CA PHE A 53 6.93 13.39 1.86
C PHE A 53 8.21 13.23 0.99
N PRO A 54 9.44 13.48 1.49
CA PRO A 54 10.65 13.25 0.70
C PRO A 54 10.79 11.81 0.18
N HIS A 55 10.47 10.79 0.99
CA HIS A 55 10.53 9.40 0.55
C HIS A 55 9.44 9.08 -0.48
N LEU A 56 8.21 9.50 -0.20
CA LEU A 56 7.08 9.33 -1.11
C LEU A 56 7.34 9.99 -2.47
N GLN A 57 7.92 11.20 -2.49
CA GLN A 57 8.24 11.91 -3.72
C GLN A 57 9.24 11.13 -4.59
N ARG A 58 10.31 10.57 -4.02
CA ARG A 58 11.29 9.76 -4.75
C ARG A 58 10.65 8.49 -5.33
N PHE A 59 9.76 7.86 -4.58
CA PHE A 59 9.00 6.72 -5.07
C PHE A 59 8.12 7.11 -6.26
N PHE A 60 7.42 8.25 -6.19
CA PHE A 60 6.64 8.79 -7.31
C PHE A 60 7.48 9.09 -8.55
N GLU A 61 8.66 9.68 -8.38
CA GLU A 61 9.61 9.95 -9.47
C GLU A 61 10.10 8.66 -10.15
N THR A 62 10.18 7.56 -9.40
CA THR A 62 10.56 6.24 -9.90
C THR A 62 9.38 5.56 -10.61
N ALA A 63 8.22 5.51 -9.95
CA ALA A 63 7.03 4.81 -10.42
C ALA A 63 6.34 5.50 -11.61
N ARG A 64 6.44 6.84 -11.71
CA ARG A 64 5.81 7.69 -12.74
C ARG A 64 4.37 7.25 -13.11
N PRO A 65 3.46 7.18 -12.12
CA PRO A 65 2.15 6.57 -12.31
C PRO A 65 1.23 7.40 -13.21
N GLU A 66 0.47 6.74 -14.08
CA GLU A 66 -0.63 7.35 -14.84
C GLU A 66 -1.92 7.47 -13.99
N ILE A 67 -2.10 6.54 -13.04
CA ILE A 67 -3.27 6.45 -12.16
C ILE A 67 -2.79 6.22 -10.73
N VAL A 68 -3.37 6.94 -9.76
CA VAL A 68 -3.07 6.80 -8.33
C VAL A 68 -4.32 6.40 -7.57
N LEU A 69 -4.24 5.32 -6.78
CA LEU A 69 -5.31 4.84 -5.91
C LEU A 69 -4.85 4.92 -4.45
N HIS A 70 -5.28 5.96 -3.73
CA HIS A 70 -4.87 6.19 -2.35
C HIS A 70 -5.76 5.41 -1.37
N LEU A 71 -5.21 4.35 -0.78
CA LEU A 71 -5.89 3.46 0.17
C LEU A 71 -5.16 3.34 1.53
N ALA A 72 -4.02 4.00 1.68
CA ALA A 72 -3.27 4.03 2.94
C ALA A 72 -3.98 4.98 3.91
N ALA A 73 -4.46 4.44 5.02
CA ALA A 73 -5.16 5.17 6.08
C ALA A 73 -5.13 4.35 7.36
N GLN A 74 -5.46 4.97 8.49
CA GLN A 74 -5.76 4.26 9.73
C GLN A 74 -7.23 3.82 9.71
N PRO A 75 -7.53 2.52 9.59
CA PRO A 75 -8.90 2.08 9.29
C PRO A 75 -9.74 1.79 10.55
N ILE A 76 -9.16 1.87 11.76
CA ILE A 76 -9.80 1.46 13.00
C ILE A 76 -10.34 2.69 13.72
N VAL A 77 -11.64 2.91 13.60
CA VAL A 77 -12.37 4.03 14.22
C VAL A 77 -12.08 4.18 15.71
N ARG A 78 -11.88 3.09 16.45
CA ARG A 78 -11.57 3.18 17.90
C ARG A 78 -10.17 3.74 18.17
N THR A 79 -9.21 3.44 17.31
CA THR A 79 -7.82 3.87 17.44
C THR A 79 -7.66 5.34 17.04
N SER A 80 -8.48 5.86 16.11
CA SER A 80 -8.45 7.28 15.75
C SER A 80 -8.83 8.21 16.92
N TYR A 81 -9.66 7.75 17.87
CA TYR A 81 -9.91 8.51 19.10
C TYR A 81 -8.68 8.61 20.02
N LEU A 82 -7.80 7.61 19.98
CA LEU A 82 -6.56 7.59 20.78
C LEU A 82 -5.43 8.35 20.08
N TYR A 83 -5.37 8.28 18.75
CA TYR A 83 -4.30 8.86 17.92
C TYR A 83 -4.88 9.62 16.71
N PRO A 84 -5.53 10.77 16.92
CA PRO A 84 -6.26 11.46 15.85
C PRO A 84 -5.37 12.04 14.75
N ARG A 85 -4.09 12.30 15.04
CA ARG A 85 -3.11 12.76 14.04
C ARG A 85 -2.62 11.66 13.11
N GLU A 86 -2.95 10.40 13.43
CA GLU A 86 -2.59 9.24 12.63
C GLU A 86 -3.76 8.73 11.79
N THR A 87 -4.92 9.40 11.83
CA THR A 87 -6.06 9.09 10.97
C THR A 87 -5.76 9.36 9.51
#